data_AF-A0A8J8GER5-F1
#
_entry.id   AF-A0A8J8GER5-F1
#
_cell.length_a   1.000
_cell.length_b   1.000
_cell.length_c   1.000
_cell.angle_alpha   90.00
_cell.angle_beta   90.00
_cell.angle_gamma   90.00
#
_symmetry.space_group_name_H-M   'P 1'
#
loop_
_entity.id
_entity.type
_entity.pdbx_description
1 polymer ?
#
loop_
_entity_poly.entity_id
_entity_poly.type
_entity_poly.pdbx_seq_one_letter_code
_entity_poly.pdbx_strand_id
1 'polypeptide(L)' 'MANNRPNPDDRRDNVEKLQSMIHNTLENIERAEETAEFASPEEREKIEAKNRRREEAIEGMRQEVKEEAAARENGYQ' A
#
# COMPACT_ATOMS: atom_id res chain seq x y z
N MET A 1 -2.33 3.18 -24.45
CA MET A 1 -3.13 3.26 -23.21
C MET A 1 -3.19 1.85 -22.64
N ALA A 2 -2.49 1.58 -21.53
CA ALA A 2 -2.44 0.25 -20.96
C ALA A 2 -3.78 -0.06 -20.31
N ASN A 3 -4.54 -1.00 -20.89
CA ASN A 3 -5.73 -1.57 -20.30
C ASN A 3 -5.33 -2.38 -19.07
N ASN A 4 -5.15 -1.73 -17.93
CA ASN A 4 -5.07 -2.42 -16.63
C ASN A 4 -6.48 -2.67 -16.12
N ARG A 5 -7.29 -3.42 -16.87
CA ARG A 5 -8.54 -3.98 -16.34
C ARG A 5 -8.17 -5.28 -15.64
N PRO A 6 -8.21 -5.35 -14.30
CA PRO A 6 -7.95 -6.61 -13.59
C PRO A 6 -9.00 -7.63 -14.03
N ASN A 7 -8.52 -8.81 -14.46
CA ASN A 7 -9.38 -9.94 -14.80
C ASN A 7 -10.25 -10.28 -13.57
N PRO A 8 -11.56 -10.52 -13.76
CA PRO A 8 -12.48 -10.79 -12.65
C PRO A 8 -12.10 -12.01 -11.79
N ASP A 9 -11.50 -13.05 -12.38
CA ASP A 9 -11.00 -14.22 -11.63
C ASP A 9 -9.76 -13.92 -10.77
N ASP A 10 -8.95 -12.91 -11.12
CA ASP A 10 -7.74 -12.51 -10.40
C ASP A 10 -8.03 -11.51 -9.25
N ARG A 11 -9.28 -11.09 -9.06
CA ARG A 11 -9.61 -10.04 -8.06
C ARG A 11 -9.36 -10.49 -6.63
N ARG A 12 -9.52 -11.78 -6.34
CA ARG A 12 -9.18 -12.35 -5.02
C ARG A 12 -7.68 -12.24 -4.75
N ASP A 13 -6.88 -12.60 -5.74
CA ASP A 13 -5.43 -12.47 -5.68
C ASP A 13 -4.99 -11.02 -5.55
N ASN A 14 -5.71 -10.07 -6.18
CA ASN A 14 -5.38 -8.66 -6.11
C ASN A 14 -5.59 -8.09 -4.70
N VAL A 15 -6.70 -8.43 -4.03
CA VAL A 15 -6.93 -8.01 -2.63
C VAL A 15 -5.84 -8.54 -1.71
N GLU A 16 -5.51 -9.83 -1.82
CA GLU A 16 -4.48 -10.45 -0.98
C GLU A 16 -3.08 -9.85 -1.25
N LYS A 17 -2.73 -9.64 -2.52
CA LYS A 17 -1.47 -8.99 -2.92
C LYS A 17 -1.40 -7.54 -2.41
N LEU A 18 -2.48 -6.77 -2.55
CA LEU A 18 -2.55 -5.38 -2.06
C LEU A 18 -2.43 -5.34 -0.53
N GLN A 19 -3.10 -6.23 0.20
CA GLN A 19 -2.97 -6.34 1.65
C GLN A 19 -1.55 -6.70 2.08
N SER A 20 -0.90 -7.64 1.39
CA SER A 20 0.51 -8.00 1.64
C SER A 20 1.45 -6.82 1.36
N MET A 21 1.26 -6.09 0.26
CA MET A 21 2.06 -4.90 -0.05
C MET A 21 1.86 -3.79 0.99
N ILE A 22 0.63 -3.56 1.45
CA ILE A 22 0.33 -2.61 2.54
C ILE A 22 1.08 -3.01 3.81
N HIS A 23 0.98 -4.27 4.23
CA HIS A 23 1.65 -4.76 5.42
C HIS A 23 3.17 -4.60 5.36
N ASN A 24 3.79 -5.06 4.27
CA ASN A 24 5.23 -4.91 4.04
C ASN A 24 5.65 -3.43 4.00
N THR A 25 4.81 -2.54 3.47
CA THR A 25 5.13 -1.11 3.41
C THR A 25 5.04 -0.47 4.80
N LEU A 26 4.08 -0.88 5.63
CA LEU A 26 3.99 -0.45 7.03
C LEU A 26 5.19 -0.91 7.85
N GLU A 27 5.59 -2.18 7.74
CA GLU A 27 6.80 -2.69 8.40
C GLU A 27 8.05 -1.91 7.96
N ASN A 28 8.15 -1.57 6.67
CA ASN A 28 9.24 -0.74 6.15
C ASN A 28 9.21 0.71 6.66
N ILE A 29 8.04 1.25 6.98
CA ILE A 29 7.91 2.57 7.62
C ILE A 29 8.43 2.48 9.05
N GLU A 30 7.92 1.53 9.84
CA GLU A 30 8.30 1.31 11.24
C GLU A 30 9.81 1.09 11.38
N ARG A 31 10.38 0.18 10.59
CA ARG A 31 11.84 -0.05 10.55
C ARG A 31 12.62 1.21 10.16
N ALA A 32 12.09 2.01 9.26
CA ALA A 32 12.75 3.25 8.87
C ALA A 32 12.70 4.29 10.00
N GLU A 33 11.60 4.38 10.74
CA GLU A 33 11.47 5.24 11.92
C GLU A 33 12.44 4.84 13.03
N GLU A 34 12.59 3.55 13.32
CA GLU A 34 13.61 3.05 14.25
C GLU A 34 15.02 3.47 13.83
N THR A 35 15.35 3.38 12.54
CA THR A 35 16.66 3.84 12.05
C THR A 35 16.81 5.36 12.12
N ALA A 36 15.71 6.10 12.00
CA ALA A 36 15.71 7.56 12.02
C ALA A 36 16.04 8.12 13.41
N GLU A 37 15.80 7.35 14.48
CA GLU A 37 16.15 7.71 15.85
C GLU A 37 17.67 7.90 16.03
N PHE A 38 18.47 7.11 15.30
CA PHE A 38 19.94 7.16 15.36
C PHE A 38 20.57 7.92 14.20
N ALA A 39 19.77 8.43 13.26
CA ALA A 39 20.24 9.10 12.06
C ALA A 39 20.59 10.58 12.31
N SER A 40 21.38 11.17 11.42
CA SER A 40 21.59 12.62 11.43
C SER A 40 20.29 13.37 11.10
N PRO A 41 20.15 14.66 11.47
CA PRO A 41 18.94 15.44 11.18
C PRO A 41 18.55 15.44 9.69
N GLU A 42 19.53 15.55 8.79
CA GLU A 42 19.29 15.53 7.34
C GLU A 42 18.80 14.16 6.84
N GLU A 43 19.37 13.06 7.37
CA GLU A 43 18.94 11.70 7.03
C GLU A 43 17.54 11.42 7.58
N ARG A 44 17.24 11.88 8.78
CA ARG A 44 15.93 11.79 9.39
C ARG A 44 14.86 12.49 8.55
N GLU A 45 15.10 13.72 8.09
CA GLU A 45 14.17 14.43 7.20
C GLU A 45 13.91 13.65 5.90
N LYS A 46 14.95 13.03 5.31
CA LYS A 46 14.82 12.19 4.11
C LYS A 46 13.99 10.93 4.39
N ILE A 47 14.19 10.29 5.54
CA ILE A 47 13.41 9.13 5.97
C ILE A 47 11.94 9.52 6.16
N GLU A 48 11.67 10.59 6.90
CA GLU A 48 10.31 11.09 7.13
C GLU A 48 9.61 11.45 5.81
N ALA A 49 10.29 12.15 4.88
CA ALA A 49 9.74 12.45 3.56
C ALA A 49 9.48 11.21 2.69
N LYS A 50 10.26 10.13 2.87
CA LYS A 50 10.02 8.86 2.20
C LYS A 50 8.84 8.12 2.84
N ASN A 51 8.71 8.15 4.17
CA ASN A 51 7.59 7.56 4.88
C ASN A 51 6.27 8.24 4.55
N ARG A 52 6.21 9.58 4.49
CA ARG A 52 5.01 10.33 4.02
C ARG A 52 4.51 9.87 2.65
N ARG A 53 5.43 9.70 1.68
CA ARG A 53 5.06 9.19 0.34
C ARG A 53 4.57 7.74 0.37
N ARG A 54 5.08 6.91 1.29
CA ARG A 54 4.61 5.53 1.48
C ARG A 54 3.22 5.50 2.10
N GLU A 55 2.91 6.40 3.03
CA GLU A 55 1.57 6.56 3.61
C GLU A 55 0.55 6.94 2.54
N GLU A 56 0.86 7.92 1.68
CA GLU A 56 0.01 8.28 0.53
C GLU A 56 -0.23 7.08 -0.41
N ALA A 57 0.81 6.28 -0.68
CA ALA A 57 0.68 5.07 -1.48
C ALA A 57 -0.20 4.00 -0.81
N ILE A 58 -0.06 3.83 0.52
CA ILE A 58 -0.92 2.94 1.32
C ILE A 58 -2.37 3.38 1.27
N GLU A 59 -2.65 4.67 1.32
CA GLU A 59 -4.01 5.19 1.21
C GLU A 59 -4.63 4.82 -0.14
N GLY A 60 -3.89 5.00 -1.24
CA GLY A 60 -4.32 4.55 -2.57
C GLY A 60 -4.63 3.05 -2.62
N MET A 61 -3.70 2.22 -2.12
CA MET A 61 -3.89 0.77 -2.06
C MET A 61 -5.10 0.37 -1.19
N ARG A 62 -5.36 1.09 -0.08
CA ARG A 62 -6.52 0.84 0.79
C ARG A 62 -7.84 1.15 0.09
N GLN A 63 -7.89 2.22 -0.72
CA GLN A 63 -9.06 2.51 -1.54
C GLN A 63 -9.28 1.42 -2.59
N GLU A 64 -8.22 0.99 -3.29
CA GLU A 64 -8.31 -0.13 -4.25
C GLU A 64 -8.82 -1.42 -3.61
N VAL A 65 -8.29 -1.80 -2.44
CA VAL A 65 -8.77 -2.98 -1.69
C VAL A 65 -10.26 -2.87 -1.36
N LYS A 66 -10.73 -1.67 -0.97
CA LYS A 66 -12.13 -1.44 -0.64
C LYS A 66 -13.03 -1.54 -1.88
N GLU A 67 -12.60 -0.97 -3.00
CA GLU A 67 -13.32 -1.06 -4.27
C GLU A 67 -13.42 -2.50 -4.77
N GLU A 68 -12.31 -3.26 -4.71
CA GLU A 68 -12.27 -4.67 -5.10
C GLU A 68 -13.14 -5.54 -4.17
N ALA A 69 -13.11 -5.28 -2.86
CA ALA A 69 -13.97 -5.96 -1.90
C ALA A 69 -15.46 -5.65 -2.10
N ALA A 70 -15.80 -4.39 -2.40
CA ALA A 70 -17.18 -3.98 -2.69
C ALA A 70 -17.68 -4.54 -4.03
N ALA A 71 -16.80 -4.64 -5.03
CA ALA A 71 -17.10 -5.28 -6.31
C ALA A 71 -17.38 -6.78 -6.13
N ARG A 72 -16.73 -7.44 -5.16
CA ARG A 72 -17.02 -8.82 -4.76
C ARG A 72 -18.41 -8.97 -4.12
N GLU A 73 -18.79 -8.05 -3.23
CA GLU A 73 -20.08 -8.12 -2.52
C GLU A 73 -21.28 -7.83 -3.45
N ASN A 74 -21.13 -6.90 -4.40
CA ASN A 74 -22.20 -6.48 -5.30
C ASN A 74 -22.33 -7.33 -6.59
N GLY A 75 -21.51 -8.37 -6.81
CA GLY A 75 -21.44 -9.00 -8.13
C GLY A 75 -20.89 -10.41 -8.18
N TYR A 76 -21.64 -11.38 -7.63
CA TYR A 76 -21.82 -12.70 -8.24
C TYR A 76 -23.27 -13.16 -8.00
N GLN A 77 -24.20 -12.60 -8.79
CA GLN A 77 -25.37 -13.31 -9.30
C GLN A 77 -25.22 -13.41 -10.81
#